data_AF-A0A536THW6-F1
#
_entry.id   AF-A0A536THW6-F1
#
_cell.length_a   1.000
_cell.length_b   1.000
_cell.length_c   1.000
_cell.angle_alpha   90.00
_cell.angle_beta   90.00
_cell.angle_gamma   90.00
#
_symmetry.space_group_name_H-M   'P 1'
#
loop_
_entity.id
_entity.type
_entity.pdbx_description
1 polymer ?
#
loop_
_entity_poly.entity_id
_entity_poly.type
_entity_poly.pdbx_seq_one_letter_code
_entity_poly.pdbx_strand_id
1 'polypeptide(L)'
;TSRRHCEIWFDKGGWWVADAGSTNGIRVESASGVIARGHQATHGAARLPAIELPTGAWLVLSEHTQGEPRQYPRLSLHPAVDVEAGAKPTSEASPPTPVTPIAPARRREGALTITARMASGARTVEIPPDALPFRVGRSRNQALVIDWTHSDVSGHHLEIVALDESGAQVVVHGDNGVSLDGTSHGPGAQFKWNLGQTLVLSGGAGQASSCTLTLSRSA
;
A
#
# COMPACT_ATOMS: atom_id res chain seq x y z
N THR A 1 -3.32 -14.43 17.45
CA THR A 1 -2.50 -13.21 17.40
C THR A 1 -2.71 -12.56 16.05
N SER A 2 -3.18 -11.31 15.99
CA SER A 2 -3.36 -10.65 14.69
C SER A 2 -2.02 -10.19 14.11
N ARG A 3 -1.74 -10.47 12.84
CA ARG A 3 -0.54 -9.98 12.13
C ARG A 3 -0.67 -8.50 11.75
N ARG A 4 -1.90 -7.96 11.66
CA ARG A 4 -2.21 -6.56 11.38
C ARG A 4 -3.44 -6.15 12.17
N HIS A 5 -3.33 -5.09 12.95
CA HIS A 5 -4.40 -4.69 13.88
C HIS A 5 -5.24 -3.54 13.31
N CYS A 6 -4.59 -2.51 12.81
CA CYS A 6 -5.24 -1.35 12.21
C CYS A 6 -4.33 -0.69 11.17
N GLU A 7 -4.93 0.18 10.36
CA GLU A 7 -4.22 1.11 9.50
C GLU A 7 -4.47 2.53 10.00
N ILE A 8 -3.41 3.35 10.02
CA ILE A 8 -3.46 4.77 10.40
C ILE A 8 -2.94 5.57 9.20
N TRP A 9 -3.64 6.63 8.80
CA TRP A 9 -3.21 7.49 7.69
C TRP A 9 -3.66 8.94 7.90
N PHE A 10 -2.98 9.88 7.24
CA PHE A 10 -3.36 11.29 7.22
C PHE A 10 -4.07 11.60 5.90
N ASP A 11 -5.26 12.18 5.97
CA ASP A 11 -6.06 12.60 4.80
C ASP A 11 -6.92 13.81 5.15
N LYS A 12 -7.08 14.73 4.20
CA LYS A 12 -7.87 15.98 4.33
C LYS A 12 -7.59 16.79 5.61
N GLY A 13 -6.34 16.83 6.05
CA GLY A 13 -5.95 17.58 7.25
C GLY A 13 -6.20 16.87 8.58
N GLY A 14 -6.70 15.63 8.56
CA GLY A 14 -6.99 14.83 9.75
C GLY A 14 -6.27 13.49 9.73
N TRP A 15 -6.06 12.93 10.92
CA TRP A 15 -5.63 11.54 11.07
C TRP A 15 -6.85 10.62 11.11
N TRP A 16 -6.72 9.47 10.48
CA TRP A 16 -7.77 8.48 10.36
C TRP A 16 -7.23 7.12 10.74
N VAL A 17 -8.08 6.29 11.34
CA VAL A 17 -7.79 4.91 11.67
C VAL A 17 -8.91 3.99 11.18
N ALA A 18 -8.56 2.81 10.69
CA ALA A 18 -9.50 1.73 10.45
C ALA A 18 -8.96 0.42 11.00
N ASP A 19 -9.86 -0.40 11.51
CA ASP A 19 -9.53 -1.77 11.90
C ASP A 19 -9.18 -2.60 10.66
N ALA A 20 -8.11 -3.38 10.76
CA ALA A 20 -7.60 -4.21 9.67
C ALA A 20 -8.09 -5.68 9.72
N GLY A 21 -9.23 -5.93 10.37
CA GLY A 21 -9.75 -7.28 10.66
C GLY A 21 -9.11 -7.90 11.89
N SER A 22 -8.79 -7.08 12.90
CA SER A 22 -8.20 -7.54 14.14
C SER A 22 -9.18 -8.38 14.96
N THR A 23 -8.67 -9.40 15.65
CA THR A 23 -9.50 -10.26 16.51
C THR A 23 -10.14 -9.47 17.65
N ASN A 24 -9.45 -8.47 18.17
CA ASN A 24 -9.86 -7.74 19.37
C ASN A 24 -10.57 -6.42 19.05
N GLY A 25 -10.67 -6.01 17.78
CA GLY A 25 -11.21 -4.71 17.38
C GLY A 25 -10.29 -3.54 17.74
N ILE A 26 -10.71 -2.33 17.39
CA ILE A 26 -10.09 -1.07 17.86
C ILE A 26 -11.11 -0.13 18.45
N ARG A 27 -10.64 0.87 19.19
CA ARG A 27 -11.43 2.05 19.54
C ARG A 27 -10.57 3.31 19.65
N VAL A 28 -11.22 4.45 19.55
CA VAL A 28 -10.63 5.76 19.78
C VAL A 28 -11.21 6.34 21.06
N GLU A 29 -10.35 6.77 21.96
CA GLU A 29 -10.67 7.37 23.26
C GLU A 29 -10.18 8.82 23.33
N SER A 30 -10.92 9.65 24.03
CA SER A 30 -10.55 11.00 24.48
C SER A 30 -10.42 11.02 25.99
N ALA A 31 -9.97 12.14 26.56
CA ALA A 31 -10.03 12.36 28.01
C ALA A 31 -11.45 12.19 28.58
N SER A 32 -12.49 12.45 27.77
CA SER A 32 -13.90 12.28 28.14
C SER A 32 -14.44 10.86 27.95
N GLY A 33 -13.63 9.91 27.46
CA GLY A 33 -14.04 8.52 27.22
C GLY A 33 -14.02 8.12 25.74
N VAL A 34 -14.69 7.00 25.42
CA VAL A 34 -14.69 6.41 24.08
C VAL A 34 -15.41 7.32 23.08
N ILE A 35 -14.70 7.75 22.03
CA ILE A 35 -15.24 8.54 20.91
C ILE A 35 -15.92 7.60 19.91
N ALA A 36 -15.26 6.50 19.54
CA ALA A 36 -15.72 5.59 18.51
C ALA A 36 -15.09 4.20 18.65
N ARG A 37 -15.72 3.18 18.07
CA ARG A 37 -15.22 1.79 18.02
C ARG A 37 -15.18 1.32 16.57
N GLY A 38 -14.12 0.62 16.18
CA GLY A 38 -14.08 -0.09 14.91
C GLY A 38 -15.02 -1.29 15.04
N HIS A 39 -16.28 -1.13 14.63
CA HIS A 39 -17.24 -2.23 14.64
C HIS A 39 -16.65 -3.46 13.93
N GLN A 40 -16.75 -4.65 14.53
CA GLN A 40 -16.73 -5.87 13.74
C GLN A 40 -17.97 -5.84 12.84
N ALA A 41 -17.77 -5.66 11.54
CA ALA A 41 -18.82 -5.99 10.60
C ALA A 41 -19.13 -7.47 10.75
N THR A 42 -20.41 -7.77 10.94
CA THR A 42 -20.97 -9.07 10.61
C THR A 42 -20.43 -9.49 9.23
N HIS A 43 -19.95 -10.73 9.14
CA HIS A 43 -19.37 -11.33 7.94
C HIS A 43 -20.05 -10.82 6.66
N GLY A 44 -19.37 -9.95 5.89
CA GLY A 44 -19.84 -9.50 4.58
C GLY A 44 -19.81 -7.99 4.30
N ALA A 45 -19.51 -7.09 5.26
CA ALA A 45 -19.40 -5.67 4.93
C ALA A 45 -18.03 -5.31 4.30
N ALA A 46 -18.06 -4.66 3.14
CA ALA A 46 -16.91 -4.35 2.29
C ALA A 46 -15.89 -3.34 2.86
N ARG A 47 -16.17 -2.69 4.01
CA ARG A 47 -15.24 -1.81 4.71
C ARG A 47 -15.72 -1.53 6.13
N LEU A 48 -14.83 -1.64 7.13
CA LEU A 48 -15.08 -1.04 8.44
C LEU A 48 -14.92 0.47 8.33
N PRO A 49 -15.88 1.28 8.82
CA PRO A 49 -15.82 2.72 8.67
C PRO A 49 -14.55 3.28 9.29
N ALA A 50 -13.87 4.15 8.55
CA ALA A 50 -12.71 4.87 9.09
C ALA A 50 -13.18 5.80 10.19
N ILE A 51 -12.43 5.84 11.28
CA ILE A 51 -12.67 6.66 12.45
C ILE A 51 -11.64 7.79 12.41
N GLU A 52 -12.09 9.03 12.53
CA GLU A 52 -11.18 10.14 12.73
C GLU A 52 -10.45 9.96 14.08
N LEU A 53 -9.15 10.20 14.09
CA LEU A 53 -8.30 10.17 15.29
C LEU A 53 -7.91 11.61 15.63
N PRO A 54 -8.69 12.33 16.46
CA PRO A 54 -8.40 13.70 16.81
C PRO A 54 -7.05 13.86 17.49
N THR A 55 -6.42 15.03 17.35
CA THR A 55 -5.21 15.36 18.11
C THR A 55 -5.47 15.23 19.61
N GLY A 56 -4.57 14.53 20.32
CA GLY A 56 -4.71 14.26 21.76
C GLY A 56 -5.64 13.10 22.12
N ALA A 57 -6.30 12.46 21.14
CA ALA A 57 -7.01 11.20 21.35
C ALA A 57 -6.03 10.00 21.38
N TRP A 58 -6.51 8.90 21.97
CA TRP A 58 -5.81 7.62 22.01
C TRP A 58 -6.50 6.60 21.10
N LEU A 59 -5.73 5.96 20.24
CA LEU A 59 -6.12 4.70 19.60
C LEU A 59 -5.79 3.55 20.55
N VAL A 60 -6.79 2.73 20.89
CA VAL A 60 -6.61 1.51 21.69
C VAL A 60 -6.85 0.29 20.81
N LEU A 61 -5.89 -0.65 20.85
CA LEU A 61 -5.92 -1.90 20.06
C LEU A 61 -6.80 -2.98 20.70
N SER A 62 -8.05 -2.58 21.00
CA SER A 62 -9.14 -3.43 21.49
C SER A 62 -10.46 -2.65 21.44
N GLU A 63 -11.56 -3.29 21.08
CA GLU A 63 -12.91 -2.74 21.22
C GLU A 63 -13.44 -2.81 22.66
N HIS A 64 -12.86 -3.69 23.49
CA HIS A 64 -13.35 -3.96 24.84
C HIS A 64 -13.01 -2.81 25.79
N THR A 65 -14.03 -2.24 26.41
CA THR A 65 -13.88 -1.16 27.41
C THR A 65 -13.31 -1.64 28.75
N GLN A 66 -13.27 -2.95 28.99
CA GLN A 66 -12.66 -3.52 30.17
C GLN A 66 -11.23 -3.97 29.88
N GLY A 67 -10.30 -3.44 30.67
CA GLY A 67 -8.91 -3.87 30.71
C GLY A 67 -7.94 -2.74 31.05
N GLU A 68 -6.90 -3.08 31.78
CA GLU A 68 -5.82 -2.17 32.15
C GLU A 68 -5.09 -1.67 30.89
N PRO A 69 -4.52 -0.45 30.87
CA PRO A 69 -3.69 0.04 29.76
C PRO A 69 -2.52 -0.89 29.41
N ARG A 70 -2.07 -1.73 30.36
CA ARG A 70 -1.04 -2.75 30.13
C ARG A 70 -1.56 -3.96 29.33
N GLN A 71 -2.87 -4.17 29.28
CA GLN A 71 -3.51 -5.28 28.58
C GLN A 71 -3.76 -4.96 27.10
N TYR A 72 -3.88 -3.67 26.76
CA TYR A 72 -4.12 -3.23 25.38
C TYR A 72 -3.25 -2.01 25.04
N PRO A 73 -2.36 -2.12 24.04
CA PRO A 73 -1.53 -1.01 23.61
C PRO A 73 -2.38 0.23 23.28
N ARG A 74 -1.91 1.40 23.71
CA ARG A 74 -2.50 2.70 23.37
C ARG A 74 -1.49 3.52 22.57
N LEU A 75 -1.98 4.19 21.54
CA LEU A 75 -1.19 5.05 20.66
C LEU A 75 -1.80 6.46 20.70
N SER A 76 -1.02 7.48 21.00
CA SER A 76 -1.41 8.88 20.91
C SER A 76 -0.63 9.59 19.81
N LEU A 77 -1.33 10.38 19.00
CA LEU A 77 -0.70 11.29 18.05
C LEU A 77 -0.54 12.66 18.70
N HIS A 78 0.71 13.09 18.84
CA HIS A 78 1.07 14.44 19.26
C HIS A 78 1.52 15.24 18.04
N PRO A 79 1.19 16.53 17.95
CA PRO A 79 1.84 17.42 16.99
C PRO A 79 3.34 17.31 17.18
N ALA A 80 4.10 17.30 16.09
CA ALA A 80 5.53 17.56 16.20
C ALA A 80 5.65 18.95 16.83
N VAL A 81 6.23 19.02 18.03
CA VAL A 81 6.66 20.31 18.57
C VAL A 81 7.67 20.83 17.58
N ASP A 82 7.45 22.03 17.04
CA ASP A 82 8.43 22.73 16.22
C ASP A 82 9.72 22.85 17.02
N VAL A 83 10.64 21.91 16.83
CA VAL A 83 12.04 22.12 17.18
C VAL A 83 12.51 23.12 16.15
N GLU A 84 12.72 24.36 16.58
CA GLU A 84 13.33 25.42 15.77
C GLU A 84 14.51 24.82 15.00
N ALA A 85 14.31 24.66 13.69
CA ALA A 85 15.34 24.24 12.76
C ALA A 85 16.31 25.41 12.56
N GLY A 86 17.16 25.63 13.56
CA GLY A 86 18.36 26.45 13.45
C GLY A 86 19.43 25.72 12.65
N ALA A 87 19.21 25.53 11.35
CA ALA A 87 20.25 25.11 10.42
C ALA A 87 20.07 25.84 9.09
N LYS A 88 20.78 26.97 8.94
CA LYS A 88 20.99 27.60 7.63
C LYS A 88 21.75 26.62 6.73
N PRO A 89 21.30 26.35 5.49
CA PRO A 89 22.15 25.67 4.52
C PRO A 89 23.26 26.63 4.07
N THR A 90 24.51 26.30 4.40
CA THR A 90 25.68 26.96 3.83
C THR A 90 25.84 26.48 2.39
N SER A 91 25.63 27.36 1.43
CA SER A 91 25.87 27.09 0.01
C SER A 91 27.37 27.07 -0.24
N GLU A 92 27.97 25.90 -0.35
CA GLU A 92 29.35 25.73 -0.81
C GLU A 92 29.34 25.42 -2.31
N ALA A 93 29.99 26.29 -3.10
CA ALA A 93 30.04 26.17 -4.55
C ALA A 93 30.93 24.99 -4.98
N SER A 94 30.38 24.10 -5.82
CA SER A 94 31.16 23.01 -6.44
C SER A 94 32.01 23.53 -7.62
N PRO A 95 33.24 23.01 -7.80
CA PRO A 95 34.10 23.37 -8.93
C PRO A 95 33.62 22.70 -10.25
N PRO A 96 33.95 23.28 -11.43
CA PRO A 96 33.49 22.78 -12.72
C PRO A 96 34.23 21.50 -13.11
N THR A 97 33.51 20.40 -13.33
CA THR A 97 34.02 19.19 -13.97
C THR A 97 33.89 19.27 -15.50
N PRO A 98 34.85 18.68 -16.24
CA PRO A 98 35.01 18.86 -17.67
C PRO A 98 33.92 18.13 -18.49
N VAL A 99 33.62 18.70 -19.65
CA VAL A 99 32.65 18.19 -20.63
C VAL A 99 33.19 16.93 -21.32
N THR A 100 32.52 15.80 -21.10
CA THR A 100 32.74 14.53 -21.83
C THR A 100 31.79 14.46 -23.04
N PRO A 101 32.18 13.88 -24.19
CA PRO A 101 31.37 13.90 -25.41
C PRO A 101 29.99 13.25 -25.24
N ILE A 102 28.99 13.87 -25.87
CA ILE A 102 27.61 13.40 -25.93
C ILE A 102 27.56 12.06 -26.67
N ALA A 103 27.37 10.98 -25.92
CA ALA A 103 26.92 9.71 -26.48
C ALA A 103 25.52 9.92 -27.11
N PRO A 104 25.20 9.22 -28.22
CA PRO A 104 23.90 9.35 -28.86
C PRO A 104 22.79 9.05 -27.85
N ALA A 105 21.80 9.94 -27.80
CA ALA A 105 20.64 9.80 -26.93
C ALA A 105 20.04 8.40 -27.13
N ARG A 106 20.13 7.54 -26.11
CA ARG A 106 19.29 6.35 -26.05
C ARG A 106 17.87 6.86 -26.18
N ARG A 107 17.19 6.39 -27.23
CA ARG A 107 15.75 6.54 -27.40
C ARG A 107 15.14 6.20 -26.03
N ARG A 108 14.50 7.17 -25.36
CA ARG A 108 13.74 6.91 -24.14
C ARG A 108 12.59 6.01 -24.57
N GLU A 109 12.84 4.72 -24.47
CA GLU A 109 11.78 3.73 -24.42
C GLU A 109 10.83 4.17 -23.30
N GLY A 110 9.55 4.36 -23.65
CA GLY A 110 8.54 4.89 -22.73
C GLY A 110 8.56 4.11 -21.42
N ALA A 111 8.48 4.83 -20.30
CA ALA A 111 8.44 4.24 -18.98
C ALA A 111 7.37 3.15 -18.89
N LEU A 112 7.68 2.09 -18.13
CA LEU A 112 6.75 1.00 -17.90
C LEU A 112 5.60 1.48 -17.03
N THR A 113 4.39 1.05 -17.38
CA THR A 113 3.15 1.42 -16.71
C THR A 113 2.37 0.18 -16.35
N ILE A 114 1.67 0.23 -15.22
CA ILE A 114 0.69 -0.78 -14.82
C ILE A 114 -0.69 -0.15 -14.95
N THR A 115 -1.56 -0.79 -15.70
CA THR A 115 -2.99 -0.51 -15.65
C THR A 115 -3.66 -1.55 -14.76
N ALA A 116 -4.16 -1.11 -13.60
CA ALA A 116 -4.95 -1.91 -12.69
C ALA A 116 -6.44 -1.71 -12.97
N ARG A 117 -7.19 -2.79 -13.18
CA ARG A 117 -8.66 -2.77 -13.20
C ARG A 117 -9.17 -3.33 -11.88
N MET A 118 -9.83 -2.46 -11.12
CA MET A 118 -10.32 -2.73 -9.79
C MET A 118 -11.82 -2.43 -9.70
N ALA A 119 -12.42 -2.60 -8.52
CA ALA A 119 -13.86 -2.38 -8.33
C ALA A 119 -14.21 -0.88 -8.41
N SER A 120 -13.29 -0.01 -7.97
CA SER A 120 -13.36 1.44 -8.06
C SER A 120 -13.13 2.00 -9.47
N GLY A 121 -12.70 1.15 -10.42
CA GLY A 121 -12.42 1.51 -11.80
C GLY A 121 -11.02 1.13 -12.26
N ALA A 122 -10.62 1.67 -13.41
CA ALA A 122 -9.27 1.48 -13.95
C ALA A 122 -8.34 2.60 -13.47
N ARG A 123 -7.12 2.23 -13.06
CA ARG A 123 -6.06 3.16 -12.66
C ARG A 123 -4.77 2.78 -13.36
N THR A 124 -4.14 3.75 -14.01
CA THR A 124 -2.82 3.58 -14.62
C THR A 124 -1.77 4.30 -13.79
N VAL A 125 -0.66 3.64 -13.50
CA VAL A 125 0.49 4.20 -12.78
C VAL A 125 1.77 3.89 -13.54
N GLU A 126 2.69 4.83 -13.56
CA GLU A 126 4.05 4.60 -14.03
C GLU A 126 4.86 3.86 -12.96
N ILE A 127 5.82 3.02 -13.38
CA ILE A 127 6.80 2.38 -12.50
C ILE A 127 8.14 3.09 -12.70
N PRO A 128 8.51 4.03 -11.82
CA PRO A 128 9.84 4.64 -11.85
C PRO A 128 10.91 3.57 -11.58
N PRO A 129 12.05 3.57 -12.31
CA PRO A 129 13.15 2.63 -12.06
C PRO A 129 13.75 2.71 -10.65
N ASP A 130 13.69 3.90 -10.03
CA ASP A 130 14.13 4.19 -8.67
C ASP A 130 13.09 3.85 -7.59
N ALA A 131 11.88 3.46 -7.99
CA ALA A 131 10.81 3.03 -7.09
C ALA A 131 10.80 1.50 -6.83
N LEU A 132 11.90 0.81 -7.17
CA LEU A 132 12.04 -0.63 -6.94
C LEU A 132 12.54 -0.91 -5.50
N PRO A 133 11.98 -1.92 -4.80
CA PRO A 133 10.90 -2.79 -5.24
C PRO A 133 9.55 -2.06 -5.29
N PHE A 134 8.85 -2.18 -6.42
CA PHE A 134 7.54 -1.56 -6.60
C PHE A 134 6.47 -2.46 -6.03
N ARG A 135 5.89 -2.06 -4.89
CA ARG A 135 5.00 -2.90 -4.10
C ARG A 135 3.53 -2.75 -4.49
N VAL A 136 2.83 -3.87 -4.58
CA VAL A 136 1.41 -3.93 -4.91
C VAL A 136 0.65 -4.73 -3.86
N GLY A 137 -0.49 -4.22 -3.42
CA GLY A 137 -1.36 -4.92 -2.48
C GLY A 137 -2.46 -4.03 -1.93
N ARG A 138 -3.24 -4.56 -0.99
CA ARG A 138 -4.38 -3.85 -0.38
C ARG A 138 -4.02 -2.82 0.69
N SER A 139 -2.80 -2.88 1.22
CA SER A 139 -2.34 -2.00 2.27
C SER A 139 -2.12 -0.58 1.74
N ARG A 140 -2.39 0.45 2.53
CA ARG A 140 -2.17 1.84 2.10
C ARG A 140 -0.70 2.24 1.92
N ASN A 141 0.23 1.43 2.46
CA ASN A 141 1.67 1.65 2.32
C ASN A 141 2.29 1.01 1.06
N GLN A 142 1.47 0.65 0.07
CA GLN A 142 1.93 0.09 -1.20
C GLN A 142 2.07 1.19 -2.26
N ALA A 143 2.95 0.99 -3.24
CA ALA A 143 3.09 1.92 -4.36
C ALA A 143 1.84 1.90 -5.26
N LEU A 144 1.27 0.69 -5.48
CA LEU A 144 -0.04 0.51 -6.08
C LEU A 144 -0.99 -0.15 -5.07
N VAL A 145 -1.94 0.64 -4.57
CA VAL A 145 -2.96 0.20 -3.62
C VAL A 145 -4.15 -0.38 -4.37
N ILE A 146 -4.50 -1.62 -4.05
CA ILE A 146 -5.66 -2.33 -4.59
C ILE A 146 -6.88 -2.13 -3.68
N ASP A 147 -8.07 -2.01 -4.27
CA ASP A 147 -9.30 -1.83 -3.49
C ASP A 147 -9.49 -2.93 -2.46
N TRP A 148 -9.98 -2.54 -1.29
CA TRP A 148 -10.22 -3.47 -0.19
C TRP A 148 -11.30 -4.51 -0.48
N THR A 149 -12.22 -4.20 -1.41
CA THR A 149 -13.25 -5.11 -1.92
C THR A 149 -12.66 -6.38 -2.53
N HIS A 150 -11.42 -6.33 -3.00
CA HIS A 150 -10.68 -7.50 -3.46
C HIS A 150 -10.12 -8.29 -2.27
N SER A 151 -11.00 -8.97 -1.53
CA SER A 151 -10.65 -9.68 -0.28
C SER A 151 -9.51 -10.68 -0.44
N ASP A 152 -9.34 -11.23 -1.64
CA ASP A 152 -8.33 -12.24 -1.96
C ASP A 152 -6.94 -11.65 -2.19
N VAL A 153 -6.83 -10.32 -2.29
CA VAL A 153 -5.55 -9.63 -2.40
C VAL A 153 -5.00 -9.36 -0.99
N SER A 154 -3.79 -9.82 -0.71
CA SER A 154 -3.10 -9.55 0.54
C SER A 154 -2.68 -8.09 0.65
N GLY A 155 -2.46 -7.60 1.88
CA GLY A 155 -2.01 -6.23 2.11
C GLY A 155 -0.66 -5.93 1.44
N HIS A 156 0.23 -6.93 1.39
CA HIS A 156 1.43 -6.94 0.57
C HIS A 156 1.34 -8.20 -0.31
N HIS A 157 0.99 -8.03 -1.58
CA HIS A 157 0.58 -9.15 -2.45
C HIS A 157 1.67 -9.57 -3.42
N LEU A 158 2.34 -8.60 -4.03
CA LEU A 158 3.50 -8.85 -4.87
C LEU A 158 4.43 -7.64 -4.90
N GLU A 159 5.66 -7.86 -5.34
CA GLU A 159 6.62 -6.81 -5.66
C GLU A 159 7.15 -7.00 -7.08
N ILE A 160 7.41 -5.90 -7.75
CA ILE A 160 8.29 -5.88 -8.92
C ILE A 160 9.68 -5.52 -8.42
N VAL A 161 10.64 -6.40 -8.65
CA VAL A 161 12.01 -6.29 -8.11
C VAL A 161 13.03 -5.86 -9.14
N ALA A 162 12.73 -6.03 -10.43
CA ALA A 162 13.56 -5.57 -11.53
C ALA A 162 12.69 -5.23 -12.75
N LEU A 163 13.19 -4.33 -13.59
CA LEU A 163 12.58 -3.93 -14.86
C LEU A 163 13.62 -4.10 -15.97
N ASP A 164 13.18 -4.58 -17.13
CA ASP A 164 13.98 -4.61 -18.34
C ASP A 164 13.14 -4.17 -19.55
N GLU A 165 13.74 -4.19 -20.74
CA GLU A 165 13.06 -3.73 -21.97
C GLU A 165 11.82 -4.57 -22.31
N SER A 166 11.79 -5.84 -21.91
CA SER A 166 10.71 -6.78 -22.23
C SER A 166 9.65 -6.94 -21.15
N GLY A 167 9.90 -6.44 -19.93
CA GLY A 167 8.91 -6.46 -18.86
C GLY A 167 9.49 -6.30 -17.45
N ALA A 168 8.85 -6.99 -16.49
CA ALA A 168 9.11 -6.88 -15.07
C ALA A 168 9.41 -8.25 -14.44
N GLN A 169 10.37 -8.29 -13.51
CA GLN A 169 10.57 -9.44 -12.65
C GLN A 169 9.69 -9.29 -11.41
N VAL A 170 8.81 -10.27 -11.16
CA VAL A 170 7.81 -10.24 -10.09
C VAL A 170 8.14 -11.29 -9.02
N VAL A 171 7.89 -10.95 -7.76
CA VAL A 171 7.88 -11.86 -6.61
C VAL A 171 6.50 -11.82 -5.95
N VAL A 172 5.92 -12.98 -5.71
CA VAL A 172 4.59 -13.11 -5.09
C VAL A 172 4.73 -13.27 -3.57
N HIS A 173 4.02 -12.45 -2.81
CA HIS A 173 4.00 -12.51 -1.35
C HIS A 173 2.62 -12.86 -0.77
N GLY A 174 1.56 -12.61 -1.52
CA GLY A 174 0.19 -12.79 -1.07
C GLY A 174 -0.19 -14.26 -0.94
N ASP A 175 -0.98 -14.57 0.10
CA ASP A 175 -1.33 -15.94 0.49
C ASP A 175 -2.10 -16.69 -0.61
N ASN A 176 -2.89 -15.97 -1.42
CA ASN A 176 -3.71 -16.53 -2.49
C ASN A 176 -3.02 -16.60 -3.86
N GLY A 177 -1.77 -16.15 -3.95
CA GLY A 177 -1.02 -16.13 -5.20
C GLY A 177 -1.57 -15.17 -6.26
N VAL A 178 -1.14 -15.36 -7.50
CA VAL A 178 -1.57 -14.64 -8.70
C VAL A 178 -1.71 -15.60 -9.87
N SER A 179 -2.38 -15.20 -10.94
CA SER A 179 -2.29 -15.93 -12.21
C SER A 179 -1.83 -15.04 -13.36
N LEU A 180 -0.96 -15.55 -14.21
CA LEU A 180 -0.45 -14.89 -15.41
C LEU A 180 -0.92 -15.68 -16.64
N ASP A 181 -1.76 -15.07 -17.48
CA ASP A 181 -2.35 -15.71 -18.66
C ASP A 181 -2.93 -17.12 -18.36
N GLY A 182 -3.57 -17.28 -17.19
CA GLY A 182 -4.18 -18.53 -16.73
C GLY A 182 -3.24 -19.49 -15.98
N THR A 183 -1.92 -19.23 -15.95
CA THR A 183 -0.97 -20.01 -15.15
C THR A 183 -0.92 -19.48 -13.72
N SER A 184 -1.14 -20.34 -12.72
CA SER A 184 -1.15 -19.94 -11.31
C SER A 184 0.26 -19.92 -10.70
N HIS A 185 0.56 -18.89 -9.92
CA HIS A 185 1.80 -18.66 -9.20
C HIS A 185 1.50 -18.42 -7.71
N GLY A 186 1.90 -19.36 -6.86
CA GLY A 186 1.68 -19.29 -5.42
C GLY A 186 2.64 -18.34 -4.68
N PRO A 187 2.50 -18.23 -3.35
CA PRO A 187 3.41 -17.45 -2.50
C PRO A 187 4.87 -17.86 -2.69
N GLY A 188 5.78 -16.88 -2.77
CA GLY A 188 7.21 -17.07 -2.98
C GLY A 188 7.62 -17.32 -4.44
N ALA A 189 6.65 -17.50 -5.35
CA ALA A 189 6.95 -17.66 -6.77
C ALA A 189 7.62 -16.42 -7.35
N GLN A 190 8.57 -16.65 -8.26
CA GLN A 190 9.23 -15.61 -9.03
C GLN A 190 9.07 -15.91 -10.51
N PHE A 191 8.67 -14.90 -11.28
CA PHE A 191 8.47 -15.05 -12.72
C PHE A 191 8.64 -13.71 -13.43
N LYS A 192 8.89 -13.81 -14.73
CA LYS A 192 8.95 -12.65 -15.62
C LYS A 192 7.55 -12.35 -16.16
N TRP A 193 7.11 -11.11 -15.97
CA TRP A 193 5.86 -10.59 -16.49
C TRP A 193 6.16 -9.69 -17.70
N ASN A 194 5.80 -10.14 -18.90
CA ASN A 194 6.10 -9.44 -20.14
C ASN A 194 5.02 -8.39 -20.48
N LEU A 195 5.41 -7.45 -21.33
CA LEU A 195 4.49 -6.45 -21.89
C LEU A 195 3.25 -7.08 -22.53
N GLY A 196 2.09 -6.47 -22.28
CA GLY A 196 0.80 -6.89 -22.82
C GLY A 196 0.15 -8.08 -22.09
N GLN A 197 0.90 -8.81 -21.25
CA GLN A 197 0.34 -9.92 -20.49
C GLN A 197 -0.54 -9.41 -19.34
N THR A 198 -1.57 -10.19 -19.01
CA THR A 198 -2.50 -9.83 -17.94
C THR A 198 -2.25 -10.70 -16.71
N LEU A 199 -2.01 -10.03 -15.60
CA LEU A 199 -1.87 -10.64 -14.28
C LEU A 199 -3.18 -10.49 -13.51
N VAL A 200 -3.69 -11.58 -12.92
CA VAL A 200 -4.89 -11.58 -12.08
C VAL A 200 -4.48 -11.79 -10.63
N LEU A 201 -4.94 -10.93 -9.72
CA LEU A 201 -4.51 -10.91 -8.31
C LEU A 201 -5.35 -11.80 -7.37
N SER A 202 -6.15 -12.72 -7.91
CA SER A 202 -6.99 -13.66 -7.16
C SER A 202 -6.72 -15.09 -7.61
N GLY A 203 -6.54 -16.02 -6.68
CA GLY A 203 -6.17 -17.42 -6.93
C GLY A 203 -7.23 -18.30 -7.60
N GLY A 204 -8.34 -17.73 -8.09
CA GLY A 204 -9.41 -18.48 -8.75
C GLY A 204 -9.80 -17.85 -10.08
N ALA A 205 -9.69 -18.62 -11.16
CA ALA A 205 -10.26 -18.26 -12.46
C ALA A 205 -11.81 -18.23 -12.34
N GLY A 206 -12.43 -17.10 -12.63
CA GLY A 206 -13.90 -17.01 -12.81
C GLY A 206 -14.68 -16.18 -11.80
N GLN A 207 -14.05 -15.40 -10.90
CA GLN A 207 -14.81 -14.43 -10.08
C GLN A 207 -15.12 -13.14 -10.86
N ALA A 208 -16.37 -12.70 -10.74
CA ALA A 208 -16.90 -11.46 -11.34
C ALA A 208 -16.23 -10.16 -10.81
N SER A 209 -15.44 -10.27 -9.75
CA SER A 209 -14.69 -9.19 -9.10
C SER A 209 -13.18 -9.44 -9.14
N SER A 210 -12.66 -10.01 -10.23
CA SER A 210 -11.22 -10.22 -10.37
C SER A 210 -10.47 -8.91 -10.59
N CYS A 211 -9.47 -8.64 -9.74
CA CYS A 211 -8.53 -7.54 -9.92
C CYS A 211 -7.48 -7.95 -10.96
N THR A 212 -7.35 -7.18 -12.04
CA THR A 212 -6.39 -7.46 -13.11
C THR A 212 -5.38 -6.33 -13.26
N LEU A 213 -4.14 -6.68 -13.56
CA LEU A 213 -3.06 -5.77 -13.88
C LEU A 213 -2.57 -6.08 -15.30
N THR A 214 -2.30 -5.04 -16.09
CA THR A 214 -1.65 -5.17 -17.40
C THR A 214 -0.40 -4.30 -17.42
N LEU A 215 0.72 -4.87 -17.88
CA LEU A 215 1.98 -4.15 -18.04
C LEU A 215 2.08 -3.62 -19.47
N SER A 216 2.32 -2.32 -19.61
CA SER A 216 2.46 -1.65 -20.90
C SER A 216 3.58 -0.62 -20.87
N ARG A 217 3.97 -0.12 -22.04
CA ARG A 217 4.78 1.11 -22.11
C ARG A 217 3.87 2.31 -22.23
N SER A 218 4.32 3.42 -21.65
CA SER A 218 3.76 4.74 -21.96
C SER A 218 3.89 4.99 -23.47
N ALA A 219 2.82 5.56 -24.04
CA ALA A 219 2.76 5.94 -25.45
C ALA A 219 3.63 7.16 -25.75
#